data_AF-A0A2S6T3U0-F1
#
_entry.id   AF-A0A2S6T3U0-F1
#
_cell.length_a   1.000
_cell.length_b   1.000
_cell.length_c   1.000
_cell.angle_alpha   90.00
_cell.angle_beta   90.00
_cell.angle_gamma   90.00
#
_symmetry.space_group_name_H-M   'P 1'
#
loop_
_entity.id
_entity.type
_entity.pdbx_description
1 polymer ?
#
loop_
_entity_poly.entity_id
_entity_poly.type
_entity_poly.pdbx_seq_one_letter_code
_entity_poly.pdbx_strand_id
1 'polypeptide(L)'
;MNKFLNINKKALILLLFLFCGIFAIAILFQKFNFQKSTNEIIDLNPSFDILNPTFTINNDKEKISVKAKQGNFIDKNLILLTNDVHFESDKFKILSDEVTFDREKQTAKSNKNSKFESNGTEIISQGFRLIEQGDIILFNGKTSVLLSQ
;
A
#
# COMPACT_ATOMS: atom_id res chain seq x y z
N MET A 1 -60.10 25.31 10.60
CA MET A 1 -59.70 23.96 10.12
C MET A 1 -59.00 24.15 8.78
N ASN A 2 -57.75 23.68 8.65
CA ASN A 2 -56.86 24.06 7.55
C ASN A 2 -57.38 23.53 6.19
N LYS A 3 -57.55 24.43 5.19
CA LYS A 3 -58.02 24.08 3.83
C LYS A 3 -57.15 23.04 3.11
N PHE A 4 -55.93 22.81 3.61
CA PHE A 4 -54.99 21.80 3.14
C PHE A 4 -55.52 20.36 3.21
N LEU A 5 -56.46 20.06 4.11
CA LEU A 5 -57.04 18.72 4.30
C LEU A 5 -58.27 18.42 3.44
N ASN A 6 -58.72 19.37 2.61
CA ASN A 6 -59.87 19.18 1.70
C ASN A 6 -59.48 18.72 0.28
N ILE A 7 -58.28 18.14 0.14
CA ILE A 7 -57.79 17.60 -1.13
C ILE A 7 -58.47 16.25 -1.39
N ASN A 8 -58.91 16.03 -2.63
CA ASN A 8 -59.53 14.78 -3.05
C ASN A 8 -58.58 13.60 -2.76
N LYS A 9 -59.04 12.62 -1.96
CA LYS A 9 -58.24 11.44 -1.58
C LYS A 9 -57.66 10.71 -2.80
N LYS A 10 -58.38 10.65 -3.93
CA LYS A 10 -57.89 10.05 -5.18
C LYS A 10 -56.73 10.85 -5.78
N ALA A 11 -56.80 12.18 -5.73
CA ALA A 11 -55.73 13.06 -6.20
C ALA A 11 -54.48 12.96 -5.31
N LEU A 12 -54.66 12.79 -3.99
CA LEU A 12 -53.54 12.57 -3.06
C LEU A 12 -52.81 11.25 -3.36
N ILE A 13 -53.56 10.18 -3.62
CA ILE A 13 -52.99 8.87 -3.99
C ILE A 13 -52.23 8.97 -5.33
N LEU A 14 -52.79 9.68 -6.32
CA LEU A 14 -52.11 9.91 -7.59
C LEU A 14 -50.79 10.68 -7.42
N LEU A 15 -50.77 11.70 -6.58
CA LEU A 15 -49.57 12.48 -6.25
C LEU A 15 -48.49 11.59 -5.59
N LEU A 16 -48.89 10.68 -4.70
CA LEU A 16 -47.98 9.75 -4.05
C LEU A 16 -47.30 8.82 -5.06
N PHE A 17 -48.08 8.24 -5.99
CA PHE A 17 -47.52 7.40 -7.05
C PHE A 17 -46.58 8.18 -7.97
N LEU A 18 -46.89 9.45 -8.25
CA LEU A 18 -46.01 10.34 -9.02
C LEU A 18 -44.66 10.53 -8.32
N PHE A 19 -44.67 10.82 -7.02
CA PHE A 19 -43.44 10.98 -6.23
C PHE A 19 -42.62 9.69 -6.18
N CYS A 20 -43.25 8.54 -5.97
CA CYS A 20 -42.57 7.23 -6.00
C CYS A 20 -41.95 6.95 -7.37
N GLY A 21 -42.64 7.28 -8.46
CA GLY A 21 -42.13 7.11 -9.82
C GLY A 21 -40.89 7.97 -10.08
N ILE A 22 -40.92 9.25 -9.69
CA ILE A 22 -39.77 10.16 -9.83
C ILE A 22 -38.57 9.65 -9.03
N PHE A 23 -38.79 9.17 -7.80
CA PHE A 23 -37.73 8.61 -6.96
C PHE A 23 -37.10 7.35 -7.57
N ALA A 24 -37.92 6.44 -8.11
CA ALA A 24 -37.43 5.24 -8.79
C ALA A 24 -36.60 5.59 -10.05
N ILE A 25 -37.04 6.56 -10.83
CA ILE A 25 -36.32 7.06 -12.01
C ILE A 25 -34.97 7.67 -11.59
N ALA A 26 -34.92 8.46 -10.52
CA ALA A 26 -33.67 9.04 -10.02
C ALA A 26 -32.64 7.98 -9.61
N ILE A 27 -33.07 6.89 -8.95
CA ILE A 27 -32.20 5.76 -8.61
C ILE A 27 -31.66 5.06 -9.87
N LEU A 28 -32.49 4.88 -10.89
CA LEU A 28 -32.08 4.29 -12.17
C LEU A 28 -31.06 5.16 -12.90
N PHE A 29 -31.24 6.49 -12.90
CA PHE A 29 -30.26 7.43 -13.46
C PHE A 29 -28.92 7.40 -12.71
N GLN A 30 -28.93 7.25 -11.38
CA GLN A 30 -27.70 7.12 -10.60
C GLN A 30 -26.91 5.86 -11.00
N LYS A 31 -27.61 4.73 -11.25
CA LYS A 31 -26.97 3.50 -11.73
C LYS A 31 -26.45 3.63 -13.16
N PHE A 32 -27.16 4.35 -14.03
CA PHE A 32 -26.77 4.53 -15.44
C PHE A 32 -25.54 5.44 -15.59
N ASN A 33 -25.39 6.45 -14.74
CA ASN A 33 -24.20 7.31 -14.70
C ASN A 33 -22.96 6.65 -14.06
N PHE A 34 -23.11 5.45 -13.46
CA PHE A 34 -21.99 4.74 -12.83
C PHE A 34 -21.27 3.76 -13.77
N GLN A 35 -21.54 3.80 -15.08
CA GLN A 35 -20.82 2.93 -16.01
C GLN A 35 -20.51 3.60 -17.34
N LYS A 36 -19.59 4.58 -17.30
CA LYS A 36 -18.61 4.80 -18.38
C LYS A 36 -17.43 5.65 -17.90
N SER A 37 -16.65 5.14 -16.97
CA SER A 37 -15.20 5.37 -17.08
C SER A 37 -14.71 4.23 -17.95
N THR A 38 -14.53 4.49 -19.24
CA THR A 38 -13.63 3.65 -20.04
C THR A 38 -12.31 3.67 -19.28
N ASN A 39 -11.90 2.51 -18.78
CA ASN A 39 -10.51 2.28 -18.42
C ASN A 39 -9.71 2.40 -19.72
N GLU A 40 -9.47 3.62 -20.17
CA GLU A 40 -8.16 3.90 -20.72
C GLU A 40 -7.23 3.53 -19.57
N ILE A 41 -6.54 2.41 -19.74
CA ILE A 41 -5.28 2.19 -19.07
C ILE A 41 -4.42 3.34 -19.60
N ILE A 42 -4.56 4.51 -18.99
CA ILE A 42 -3.48 5.47 -18.96
C ILE A 42 -2.39 4.62 -18.34
N ASP A 43 -1.44 4.22 -19.16
CA ASP A 43 -0.15 3.74 -18.71
C ASP A 43 0.45 4.97 -18.01
N LEU A 44 -0.05 5.26 -16.79
CA LEU A 44 0.58 6.08 -15.78
C LEU A 44 1.78 5.24 -15.40
N ASN A 45 2.74 5.13 -16.31
CA ASN A 45 4.04 4.59 -16.05
C ASN A 45 4.59 5.58 -15.02
N PRO A 46 4.55 5.25 -13.72
CA PRO A 46 4.96 6.21 -12.72
C PRO A 46 6.41 6.51 -13.07
N SER A 47 6.75 7.77 -13.26
CA SER A 47 8.13 8.15 -13.54
C SER A 47 8.93 7.82 -12.29
N PHE A 48 9.62 6.68 -12.30
CA PHE A 48 10.56 6.30 -11.27
C PHE A 48 11.93 6.86 -11.63
N ASP A 49 12.67 7.36 -10.65
CA ASP A 49 14.01 7.89 -10.92
C ASP A 49 14.99 6.80 -11.32
N ILE A 50 14.84 5.60 -10.73
CA ILE A 50 15.69 4.43 -10.99
C ILE A 50 14.86 3.15 -11.08
N LEU A 51 15.21 2.31 -12.04
CA LEU A 51 14.62 0.98 -12.25
C LEU A 51 15.62 -0.11 -11.88
N ASN A 52 15.11 -1.18 -11.26
CA ASN A 52 15.87 -2.33 -10.78
C ASN A 52 17.15 -1.96 -9.99
N PRO A 53 17.11 -0.99 -9.06
CA PRO A 53 18.31 -0.58 -8.36
C PRO A 53 18.87 -1.71 -7.49
N THR A 54 20.20 -1.75 -7.40
CA THR A 54 20.94 -2.62 -6.47
C THR A 54 21.92 -1.76 -5.69
N PHE A 55 21.82 -1.81 -4.37
CA PHE A 55 22.75 -1.18 -3.44
C PHE A 55 23.42 -2.23 -2.57
N THR A 56 24.38 -1.79 -1.79
CA THR A 56 25.09 -2.63 -0.84
C THR A 56 25.24 -1.88 0.46
N ILE A 57 24.99 -2.59 1.56
CA ILE A 57 25.42 -2.23 2.90
C ILE A 57 26.64 -3.10 3.22
N ASN A 58 27.76 -2.49 3.60
CA ASN A 58 28.97 -3.19 4.01
C ASN A 58 29.24 -2.90 5.48
N ASN A 59 29.31 -3.95 6.29
CA ASN A 59 29.81 -3.88 7.66
C ASN A 59 31.00 -4.85 7.84
N ASP A 60 31.59 -4.88 9.02
CA ASP A 60 32.76 -5.72 9.32
C ASP A 60 32.46 -7.23 9.27
N LYS A 61 31.17 -7.63 9.36
CA LYS A 61 30.73 -9.03 9.46
C LYS A 61 30.28 -9.62 8.14
N GLU A 62 29.61 -8.83 7.31
CA GLU A 62 29.00 -9.28 6.06
C GLU A 62 28.64 -8.13 5.10
N LYS A 63 28.32 -8.54 3.87
CA LYS A 63 27.81 -7.68 2.82
C LYS A 63 26.33 -7.98 2.63
N ILE A 64 25.48 -6.96 2.72
CA ILE A 64 24.04 -7.08 2.50
C ILE A 64 23.69 -6.37 1.19
N SER A 65 23.19 -7.13 0.22
CA SER A 65 22.64 -6.60 -1.02
C SER A 65 21.24 -6.05 -0.77
N VAL A 66 20.93 -4.87 -1.31
CA VAL A 66 19.60 -4.27 -1.24
C VAL A 66 19.09 -4.08 -2.66
N LYS A 67 18.00 -4.76 -3.03
CA LYS A 67 17.43 -4.67 -4.38
C LYS A 67 15.95 -4.34 -4.32
N ALA A 68 15.45 -3.70 -5.37
CA ALA A 68 14.04 -3.41 -5.56
C ALA A 68 13.74 -3.34 -7.05
N LYS A 69 12.46 -3.35 -7.46
CA LYS A 69 12.10 -3.11 -8.87
C LYS A 69 12.15 -1.63 -9.23
N GLN A 70 11.89 -0.74 -8.27
CA GLN A 70 11.76 0.69 -8.49
C GLN A 70 12.38 1.47 -7.34
N GLY A 71 12.88 2.67 -7.63
CA GLY A 71 13.34 3.61 -6.62
C GLY A 71 13.13 5.07 -7.01
N ASN A 72 12.87 5.91 -6.01
CA ASN A 72 12.76 7.36 -6.12
C ASN A 72 13.65 8.04 -5.09
N PHE A 73 14.35 9.09 -5.49
CA PHE A 73 15.13 9.90 -4.56
C PHE A 73 14.18 10.82 -3.78
N ILE A 74 14.11 10.62 -2.47
CA ILE A 74 13.42 11.57 -1.57
C ILE A 74 14.35 12.76 -1.33
N ASP A 75 15.65 12.49 -1.17
CA ASP A 75 16.71 13.48 -1.12
C ASP A 75 18.04 12.89 -1.63
N LYS A 76 19.16 13.58 -1.38
CA LYS A 76 20.50 13.16 -1.80
C LYS A 76 20.89 11.75 -1.31
N ASN A 77 20.50 11.40 -0.08
CA ASN A 77 20.93 10.19 0.61
C ASN A 77 19.77 9.20 0.84
N LEU A 78 18.52 9.67 0.87
CA LEU A 78 17.32 8.88 1.09
C LEU A 78 16.68 8.47 -0.24
N ILE A 79 16.51 7.17 -0.40
CA ILE A 79 15.85 6.55 -1.55
C ILE A 79 14.64 5.76 -1.05
N LEU A 80 13.47 6.03 -1.61
CA LEU A 80 12.30 5.19 -1.47
C LEU A 80 12.40 4.04 -2.47
N LEU A 81 12.54 2.82 -1.98
CA LEU A 81 12.54 1.59 -2.76
C LEU A 81 11.14 0.97 -2.69
N THR A 82 10.60 0.59 -3.84
CA THR A 82 9.25 0.01 -3.95
C THR A 82 9.23 -1.21 -4.84
N ASN A 83 8.25 -2.07 -4.58
CA ASN A 83 7.95 -3.31 -5.29
C ASN A 83 9.09 -4.34 -5.19
N ASP A 84 8.84 -5.38 -4.40
CA ASP A 84 9.74 -6.53 -4.24
C ASP A 84 11.12 -6.13 -3.69
N VAL A 85 11.11 -5.35 -2.59
CA VAL A 85 12.34 -4.92 -1.92
C VAL A 85 12.90 -6.09 -1.12
N HIS A 86 14.14 -6.44 -1.39
CA HIS A 86 14.82 -7.51 -0.68
C HIS A 86 16.22 -7.12 -0.22
N PHE A 87 16.50 -7.42 1.05
CA PHE A 87 17.81 -7.38 1.66
C PHE A 87 18.30 -8.82 1.73
N GLU A 88 19.52 -9.08 1.27
CA GLU A 88 20.05 -10.44 1.16
C GLU A 88 21.53 -10.45 1.56
N SER A 89 21.87 -11.34 2.47
CA SER A 89 23.24 -11.71 2.81
C SER A 89 23.39 -13.23 2.75
N ASP A 90 24.59 -13.73 3.04
CA ASP A 90 24.82 -15.18 3.12
C ASP A 90 24.04 -15.87 4.27
N LYS A 91 23.55 -15.09 5.24
CA LYS A 91 22.92 -15.61 6.46
C LYS A 91 21.41 -15.40 6.53
N PHE A 92 20.90 -14.36 5.86
CA PHE A 92 19.50 -14.00 5.97
C PHE A 92 18.96 -13.26 4.73
N LYS A 93 17.63 -13.20 4.68
CA LYS A 93 16.86 -12.40 3.74
C LYS A 93 15.79 -11.59 4.47
N ILE A 94 15.54 -10.35 4.04
CA ILE A 94 14.37 -9.57 4.44
C ILE A 94 13.60 -9.18 3.20
N LEU A 95 12.30 -9.39 3.21
CA LEU A 95 11.35 -9.03 2.16
C LEU A 95 10.40 -7.94 2.67
N SER A 96 10.13 -6.92 1.85
CA SER A 96 9.08 -5.92 2.10
C SER A 96 8.67 -5.23 0.79
N ASP A 97 7.49 -4.61 0.77
CA ASP A 97 6.98 -3.94 -0.43
C ASP A 97 7.54 -2.52 -0.61
N GLU A 98 7.93 -1.86 0.48
CA GLU A 98 8.36 -0.46 0.48
C GLU A 98 9.38 -0.23 1.60
N VAL A 99 10.51 0.40 1.27
CA VAL A 99 11.60 0.65 2.20
C VAL A 99 12.25 1.98 1.90
N THR A 100 12.48 2.80 2.93
CA THR A 100 13.36 3.96 2.82
C THR A 100 14.79 3.53 3.16
N PHE A 101 15.70 3.69 2.20
CA PHE A 101 17.12 3.39 2.33
C PHE A 101 17.94 4.67 2.43
N ASP A 102 18.76 4.79 3.48
CA ASP A 102 19.73 5.87 3.66
C ASP A 102 21.11 5.40 3.21
N ARG A 103 21.61 5.96 2.09
CA ARG A 103 22.89 5.62 1.49
C ARG A 103 24.10 6.06 2.30
N GLU A 104 23.99 7.17 3.02
CA GLU A 104 25.10 7.73 3.78
C GLU A 104 25.29 6.92 5.07
N LYS A 105 24.20 6.63 5.77
CA LYS A 105 24.23 5.85 7.03
C LYS A 105 24.22 4.35 6.80
N GLN A 106 23.90 3.92 5.58
CA GLN A 106 23.65 2.51 5.21
C GLN A 106 22.63 1.86 6.14
N THR A 107 21.52 2.57 6.38
CA THR A 107 20.41 2.11 7.22
C THR A 107 19.13 2.01 6.39
N ALA A 108 18.15 1.24 6.87
CA ALA A 108 16.88 1.09 6.17
C ALA A 108 15.71 1.04 7.13
N LYS A 109 14.53 1.46 6.67
CA LYS A 109 13.29 1.38 7.44
C LYS A 109 12.12 1.03 6.54
N SER A 110 11.28 0.10 7.00
CA SER A 110 9.95 -0.18 6.46
C SER A 110 8.88 0.01 7.52
N ASN A 111 7.75 0.59 7.12
CA ASN A 111 6.50 0.58 7.87
C ASN A 111 5.46 -0.34 7.23
N LYS A 112 5.87 -1.16 6.26
CA LYS A 112 5.02 -2.19 5.63
C LYS A 112 5.34 -3.54 6.25
N ASN A 113 4.43 -4.49 6.03
CA ASN A 113 4.68 -5.86 6.39
C ASN A 113 6.02 -6.31 5.81
N SER A 114 6.75 -7.06 6.62
CA SER A 114 8.05 -7.60 6.25
C SER A 114 8.19 -9.02 6.75
N LYS A 115 8.99 -9.77 6.01
CA LYS A 115 9.31 -11.15 6.31
C LYS A 115 10.82 -11.30 6.31
N PHE A 116 11.36 -11.69 7.45
CA PHE A 116 12.76 -12.06 7.61
C PHE A 116 12.87 -13.58 7.57
N GLU A 117 13.87 -14.09 6.87
CA GLU A 117 14.19 -15.50 6.75
C GLU A 117 15.68 -15.69 7.06
N SER A 118 15.98 -16.67 7.90
CA SER A 118 17.33 -17.16 8.18
C SER A 118 17.27 -18.67 8.41
N ASN A 119 18.42 -19.32 8.56
CA ASN A 119 18.45 -20.76 8.79
C ASN A 119 17.61 -21.16 10.03
N GLY A 120 16.51 -21.87 9.79
CA GLY A 120 15.61 -22.36 10.84
C GLY A 120 14.72 -21.31 11.51
N THR A 121 14.66 -20.07 11.01
CA THR A 121 13.83 -19.01 11.62
C THR A 121 13.23 -18.09 10.56
N GLU A 122 11.93 -17.88 10.67
CA GLU A 122 11.17 -16.86 9.94
C GLU A 122 10.52 -15.88 10.92
N ILE A 123 10.59 -14.58 10.62
CA ILE A 123 9.96 -13.53 11.41
C ILE A 123 9.07 -12.69 10.49
N ILE A 124 7.78 -12.64 10.80
CA ILE A 124 6.80 -11.79 10.10
C ILE A 124 6.48 -10.62 11.02
N SER A 125 6.60 -9.39 10.51
CA SER A 125 6.34 -8.17 11.28
C SER A 125 5.68 -7.08 10.45
N GLN A 126 5.13 -6.04 11.09
CA GLN A 126 4.47 -4.91 10.41
C GLN A 126 5.46 -3.85 9.90
N GLY A 127 6.76 -4.06 10.10
CA GLY A 127 7.81 -3.16 9.67
C GLY A 127 9.13 -3.55 10.30
N PHE A 128 10.21 -2.95 9.83
CA PHE A 128 11.53 -3.19 10.39
C PHE A 128 12.42 -1.93 10.29
N ARG A 129 13.52 -1.94 11.04
CA ARG A 129 14.65 -1.03 10.86
C ARG A 129 15.95 -1.82 10.84
N LEU A 130 16.79 -1.53 9.84
CA LEU A 130 18.19 -1.88 9.84
C LEU A 130 18.98 -0.67 10.34
N ILE A 131 19.69 -0.84 11.45
CA ILE A 131 20.57 0.18 12.03
C ILE A 131 21.99 -0.38 12.12
N GLU A 132 22.96 0.48 12.46
CA GLU A 132 24.37 0.08 12.59
C GLU A 132 24.88 -0.67 11.34
N GLN A 133 24.66 -0.10 10.15
CA GLN A 133 25.08 -0.72 8.87
C GLN A 133 24.56 -2.17 8.72
N GLY A 134 23.36 -2.44 9.22
CA GLY A 134 22.70 -3.73 9.10
C GLY A 134 23.08 -4.75 10.17
N ASP A 135 23.92 -4.39 11.15
CA ASP A 135 24.27 -5.27 12.27
C ASP A 135 23.07 -5.56 13.20
N ILE A 136 22.14 -4.62 13.29
CA ILE A 136 20.94 -4.77 14.13
C ILE A 136 19.69 -4.61 13.28
N ILE A 137 18.82 -5.60 13.38
CA ILE A 137 17.48 -5.61 12.79
C ILE A 137 16.44 -5.48 13.90
N LEU A 138 15.66 -4.40 13.87
CA LEU A 138 14.56 -4.16 14.79
C LEU A 138 13.23 -4.42 14.08
N PHE A 139 12.47 -5.43 14.51
CA PHE A 139 11.12 -5.70 14.01
C PHE A 139 10.09 -4.84 14.77
N ASN A 140 9.25 -4.12 14.03
CA ASN A 140 8.29 -3.18 14.58
C ASN A 140 6.85 -3.72 14.48
N GLY A 141 6.03 -3.33 15.46
CA GLY A 141 4.61 -3.67 15.50
C GLY A 141 4.35 -5.15 15.84
N LYS A 142 3.19 -5.65 15.44
CA LYS A 142 2.83 -7.05 15.66
C LYS A 142 3.82 -7.96 14.95
N THR A 143 4.45 -8.85 15.70
CA THR A 143 5.52 -9.73 15.23
C THR A 143 5.19 -11.18 15.57
N SER A 144 5.41 -12.08 14.62
CA SER A 144 5.30 -13.52 14.77
C SER A 144 6.62 -14.17 14.42
N VAL A 145 7.07 -15.13 15.24
CA VAL A 145 8.30 -15.90 15.02
C VAL A 145 7.92 -17.33 14.76
N LEU A 146 8.45 -17.90 13.67
CA LEU A 146 8.28 -19.30 13.30
C LEU A 146 9.66 -19.95 13.30
N LEU A 147 9.79 -21.03 14.06
CA LEU A 147 11.03 -21.79 14.17
C LEU A 147 10.86 -23.10 13.40
N SER A 148 11.79 -23.39 12.50
CA SER A 148 11.87 -24.70 11.87
C SER A 148 12.61 -25.63 12.84
N GLN A 149 11.98 -26.76 13.17
CA GLN A 149 12.60 -27.83 13.96
C GLN A 149 13.56 -28.66 13.11
#